data_AF-A0A3B1BWX1-F1
#
_entry.id   AF-A0A3B1BWX1-F1
#
_cell.length_a   1.000
_cell.length_b   1.000
_cell.length_c   1.000
_cell.angle_alpha   90.00
_cell.angle_beta   90.00
_cell.angle_gamma   90.00
#
_symmetry.space_group_name_H-M   'P 1'
#
loop_
_entity.id
_entity.type
_entity.pdbx_description
1 polymer ?
#
loop_
_entity_poly.entity_id
_entity_poly.type
_entity_poly.pdbx_seq_one_letter_code
_entity_poly.pdbx_strand_id
1 'polypeptide(L)'
;MKFIISVFLSTILLASAVFAGEENHVKVIRQYSGSFLTNVAGSSLTRPPYIQAIRSQDGLEYLLGGFEKLKNRITQRRINKLRVQLKKINFSKNMLVGVFSQPMDNYKMKIEKVVNDTAGNAIELLVNYQHQIKSNRIPPKKSIHYMLAVIPRSDYPVVLMATEMVPAKSKQKKAKLAKLITVTGRLMALRGNDLQLVPVVIKRGKKHSYYIRGEQTGKLEQHLGKVVTLQGTVSHERNSPYEWDLTVNKLVKVFN
;
A
#
# COMPACT_ATOMS: atom_id res chain seq x y z
N MET A 1 -61.07 -1.68 -25.68
CA MET A 1 -60.20 -0.94 -24.74
C MET A 1 -59.14 -1.78 -24.02
N LYS A 2 -59.38 -3.05 -23.66
CA LYS A 2 -58.39 -3.87 -22.91
C LYS A 2 -57.12 -4.25 -23.71
N PHE A 3 -57.19 -4.31 -25.04
CA PHE A 3 -56.06 -4.67 -25.90
C PHE A 3 -55.03 -3.54 -26.12
N ILE A 4 -55.48 -2.27 -26.18
CA ILE A 4 -54.58 -1.13 -26.39
C ILE A 4 -53.74 -0.86 -25.15
N ILE A 5 -54.31 -1.10 -23.96
CA ILE A 5 -53.62 -0.94 -22.69
C ILE A 5 -52.52 -2.01 -22.52
N SER A 6 -52.72 -3.24 -22.99
CA SER A 6 -51.68 -4.29 -22.85
C SER A 6 -50.49 -4.07 -23.79
N VAL A 7 -50.70 -3.46 -24.96
CA VAL A 7 -49.62 -3.10 -25.91
C VAL A 7 -48.83 -1.87 -25.42
N PHE A 8 -49.49 -0.91 -24.78
CA PHE A 8 -48.79 0.23 -24.14
C PHE A 8 -48.00 -0.20 -22.90
N LEU A 9 -48.54 -1.12 -22.10
CA LEU A 9 -47.83 -1.61 -20.91
C LEU A 9 -46.62 -2.49 -21.28
N SER A 10 -46.71 -3.29 -22.33
CA SER A 10 -45.60 -4.13 -22.80
C SER A 10 -44.50 -3.32 -23.49
N THR A 11 -44.84 -2.24 -24.19
CA THR A 11 -43.84 -1.33 -24.78
C THR A 11 -43.14 -0.46 -23.72
N ILE A 12 -43.84 -0.05 -22.65
CA ILE A 12 -43.20 0.63 -21.52
C ILE A 12 -42.32 -0.33 -20.70
N LEU A 13 -42.72 -1.60 -20.53
CA LEU A 13 -41.88 -2.62 -19.88
C LEU A 13 -40.67 -3.03 -20.73
N LEU A 14 -40.80 -3.11 -22.06
CA LEU A 14 -39.63 -3.31 -22.93
C LEU A 14 -38.72 -2.08 -22.97
N ALA A 15 -39.27 -0.86 -22.98
CA ALA A 15 -38.47 0.37 -22.92
C ALA A 15 -37.72 0.52 -21.59
N SER A 16 -38.32 0.11 -20.47
CA SER A 16 -37.66 0.12 -19.16
C SER A 16 -36.68 -1.04 -18.96
N ALA A 17 -36.82 -2.16 -19.69
CA ALA A 17 -35.83 -3.22 -19.73
C ALA A 17 -34.58 -2.86 -20.57
N VAL A 18 -34.70 -1.98 -21.56
CA VAL A 18 -33.56 -1.50 -22.38
C VAL A 18 -32.72 -0.44 -21.64
N PHE A 19 -33.30 0.32 -20.71
CA PHE A 19 -32.59 1.35 -19.94
C PHE A 19 -31.91 0.86 -18.64
N ALA A 20 -32.01 -0.43 -18.30
CA ALA A 20 -31.55 -0.95 -17.00
C ALA A 20 -30.17 -1.61 -16.99
N GLY A 21 -29.35 -1.52 -18.07
CA GLY A 21 -28.11 -2.31 -18.11
C GLY A 21 -26.93 -1.82 -18.95
N GLU A 22 -27.03 -0.70 -19.68
CA GLU A 22 -25.93 -0.27 -20.57
C GLU A 22 -25.04 0.84 -19.97
N GLU A 23 -23.77 0.45 -19.76
CA GLU A 23 -22.59 1.23 -20.11
C GLU A 23 -22.10 2.39 -19.23
N ASN A 24 -22.14 2.26 -17.90
CA ASN A 24 -21.19 3.01 -17.05
C ASN A 24 -19.76 2.46 -17.12
N HIS A 25 -19.46 1.42 -17.92
CA HIS A 25 -18.14 0.80 -17.98
C HIS A 25 -17.26 1.42 -19.07
N VAL A 26 -16.09 1.93 -18.68
CA VAL A 26 -15.07 2.37 -19.64
C VAL A 26 -14.29 1.15 -20.11
N LYS A 27 -14.30 0.91 -21.43
CA LYS A 27 -13.59 -0.23 -22.03
C LYS A 27 -12.10 -0.19 -21.71
N VAL A 28 -11.60 -1.22 -21.04
CA VAL A 28 -10.17 -1.40 -20.81
C VAL A 28 -9.58 -2.23 -21.94
N ILE A 29 -8.79 -1.58 -22.80
CA ILE A 29 -8.18 -2.22 -23.97
C ILE A 29 -7.06 -3.16 -23.53
N ARG A 30 -6.23 -2.70 -22.59
CA ARG A 30 -5.08 -3.45 -22.10
C ARG A 30 -4.65 -2.99 -20.73
N GLN A 31 -4.14 -3.91 -19.91
CA GLN A 31 -3.51 -3.59 -18.65
C GLN A 31 -2.05 -4.04 -18.62
N TYR A 32 -1.21 -3.26 -17.96
CA TYR A 32 0.18 -3.59 -17.65
C TYR A 32 0.37 -3.45 -16.15
N SER A 33 1.11 -4.36 -15.54
CA SER A 33 1.44 -4.28 -14.11
C SER A 33 2.90 -4.64 -13.88
N GLY A 34 3.45 -4.15 -12.78
CA GLY A 34 4.82 -4.44 -12.41
C GLY A 34 5.28 -3.65 -11.20
N SER A 35 6.59 -3.65 -10.99
CA SER A 35 7.22 -2.89 -9.93
C SER A 35 8.58 -2.33 -10.33
N PHE A 36 8.92 -1.16 -9.83
CA PHE A 36 10.23 -0.52 -9.97
C PHE A 36 10.96 -0.56 -8.65
N LEU A 37 12.17 -1.13 -8.63
CA LEU A 37 12.99 -1.15 -7.42
C LEU A 37 13.56 0.25 -7.18
N THR A 38 13.47 0.71 -5.94
CA THR A 38 13.95 2.01 -5.48
C THR A 38 14.76 1.84 -4.19
N ASN A 39 15.73 2.73 -3.98
CA ASN A 39 16.55 2.75 -2.77
C ASN A 39 16.04 3.75 -1.72
N VAL A 40 14.81 4.28 -1.90
CA VAL A 40 14.21 5.27 -0.99
C VAL A 40 13.91 4.64 0.38
N ALA A 41 14.41 5.27 1.44
CA ALA A 41 14.07 4.96 2.81
C ALA A 41 12.76 5.67 3.21
N GLY A 42 11.85 4.96 3.89
CA GLY A 42 10.57 5.50 4.37
C GLY A 42 9.37 4.63 3.98
N SER A 43 8.49 4.32 4.94
CA SER A 43 7.19 3.66 4.69
C SER A 43 6.08 4.67 4.94
N SER A 44 5.22 4.84 3.95
CA SER A 44 3.99 5.61 4.07
C SER A 44 2.87 4.60 4.13
N LEU A 45 2.45 4.32 5.36
CA LEU A 45 1.31 3.46 5.67
C LEU A 45 -0.03 4.16 5.39
N THR A 46 -0.01 5.50 5.29
CA THR A 46 -1.19 6.35 5.41
C THR A 46 -1.60 7.04 4.12
N ARG A 47 -0.97 6.70 2.98
CA ARG A 47 -1.31 7.34 1.71
C ARG A 47 -1.81 6.30 0.70
N PRO A 48 -3.00 6.52 0.11
CA PRO A 48 -3.50 5.69 -0.97
C PRO A 48 -2.51 5.73 -2.16
N PRO A 49 -2.62 4.78 -3.11
CA PRO A 49 -1.89 4.91 -4.36
C PRO A 49 -2.29 6.23 -5.04
N TYR A 50 -1.47 6.71 -5.95
CA TYR A 50 -1.79 7.92 -6.70
C TYR A 50 -2.06 7.56 -8.16
N ILE A 51 -2.81 8.44 -8.83
CA ILE A 51 -3.23 8.28 -10.21
C ILE A 51 -2.54 9.31 -11.10
N GLN A 52 -2.30 8.94 -12.35
CA GLN A 52 -1.84 9.85 -13.38
C GLN A 52 -2.52 9.50 -14.71
N ALA A 53 -3.22 10.47 -15.29
CA ALA A 53 -3.73 10.38 -16.65
C ALA A 53 -2.67 10.84 -17.64
N ILE A 54 -2.42 10.04 -18.67
CA ILE A 54 -1.38 10.27 -19.68
C ILE A 54 -2.07 10.26 -21.05
N ARG A 55 -2.17 11.44 -21.65
CA ARG A 55 -2.91 11.67 -22.90
C ARG A 55 -2.01 11.88 -24.13
N SER A 56 -0.70 11.76 -23.98
CA SER A 56 0.28 11.96 -25.04
C SER A 56 1.51 11.07 -24.88
N GLN A 57 2.25 10.89 -25.98
CA GLN A 57 3.54 10.21 -25.98
C GLN A 57 4.55 10.94 -25.08
N ASP A 58 4.56 12.26 -25.11
CA ASP A 58 5.48 13.06 -24.27
C ASP A 58 5.16 12.91 -22.78
N GLY A 59 3.88 12.84 -22.42
CA GLY A 59 3.47 12.56 -21.04
C GLY A 59 3.91 11.18 -20.57
N LEU A 60 3.92 10.19 -21.47
CA LEU A 60 4.46 8.86 -21.18
C LEU A 60 5.98 8.91 -20.96
N GLU A 61 6.73 9.58 -21.85
CA GLU A 61 8.19 9.69 -21.67
C GLU A 61 8.56 10.49 -20.43
N TYR A 62 7.79 11.52 -20.08
CA TYR A 62 7.96 12.27 -18.84
C TYR A 62 7.80 11.36 -17.60
N LEU A 63 6.75 10.52 -17.59
CA LEU A 63 6.54 9.52 -16.54
C LEU A 63 7.74 8.54 -16.46
N LEU A 64 8.14 7.97 -17.59
CA LEU A 64 9.22 6.98 -17.64
C LEU A 64 10.56 7.58 -17.21
N GLY A 65 10.88 8.80 -17.65
CA GLY A 65 12.06 9.56 -17.23
C GLY A 65 12.08 9.84 -15.73
N GLY A 66 10.90 10.02 -15.11
CA GLY A 66 10.77 10.08 -13.64
C GLY A 66 11.30 8.83 -12.94
N PHE A 67 11.03 7.63 -13.50
CA PHE A 67 11.53 6.37 -12.93
C PHE A 67 13.00 6.09 -13.23
N GLU A 68 13.55 6.63 -14.32
CA GLU A 68 14.98 6.46 -14.65
C GLU A 68 15.89 7.10 -13.60
N LYS A 69 15.41 8.14 -12.90
CA LYS A 69 16.10 8.79 -11.77
C LYS A 69 16.37 7.85 -10.59
N LEU A 70 15.73 6.67 -10.52
CA LEU A 70 15.94 5.70 -9.44
C LEU A 70 17.33 5.02 -9.46
N LYS A 71 18.15 5.26 -10.49
CA LYS A 71 19.56 4.78 -10.63
C LYS A 71 19.74 3.29 -10.26
N ASN A 72 18.85 2.42 -10.75
CA ASN A 72 18.88 0.99 -10.52
C ASN A 72 18.84 0.21 -11.84
N ARG A 73 19.84 -0.65 -12.08
CA ARG A 73 19.99 -1.42 -13.34
C ARG A 73 18.77 -2.31 -13.65
N ILE A 74 18.17 -2.94 -12.65
CA ILE A 74 16.98 -3.79 -12.82
C ILE A 74 15.79 -2.92 -13.21
N THR A 75 15.62 -1.79 -12.53
CA THR A 75 14.58 -0.81 -12.82
C THR A 75 14.72 -0.27 -14.24
N GLN A 76 15.92 0.11 -14.67
CA GLN A 76 16.17 0.64 -16.01
C GLN A 76 15.87 -0.37 -17.12
N ARG A 77 16.24 -1.64 -16.93
CA ARG A 77 15.82 -2.73 -17.85
C ARG A 77 14.30 -2.87 -17.94
N ARG A 78 13.60 -2.75 -16.81
CA ARG A 78 12.13 -2.80 -16.78
C ARG A 78 11.50 -1.59 -17.48
N ILE A 79 12.03 -0.39 -17.26
CA ILE A 79 11.61 0.84 -17.94
C ILE A 79 11.75 0.69 -19.45
N ASN A 80 12.92 0.23 -19.94
CA ASN A 80 13.13 0.03 -21.38
C ASN A 80 12.14 -0.97 -21.98
N LYS A 81 11.87 -2.08 -21.28
CA LYS A 81 10.86 -3.04 -21.73
C LYS A 81 9.45 -2.42 -21.77
N LEU A 82 9.08 -1.67 -20.74
CA LEU A 82 7.80 -0.99 -20.67
C LEU A 82 7.65 0.07 -21.78
N ARG A 83 8.72 0.84 -22.05
CA ARG A 83 8.78 1.81 -23.15
C ARG A 83 8.48 1.14 -24.49
N VAL A 84 9.12 0.02 -24.80
CA VAL A 84 8.87 -0.74 -26.04
C VAL A 84 7.43 -1.26 -26.10
N GLN A 85 6.88 -1.72 -24.97
CA GLN A 85 5.51 -2.22 -24.91
C GLN A 85 4.46 -1.11 -25.11
N LEU A 86 4.72 0.10 -24.59
CA LEU A 86 3.79 1.23 -24.63
C LEU A 86 3.95 2.10 -25.88
N LYS A 87 5.09 2.06 -26.56
CA LYS A 87 5.33 2.78 -27.84
C LYS A 87 4.30 2.43 -28.94
N LYS A 88 3.66 1.25 -28.83
CA LYS A 88 2.64 0.80 -29.79
C LYS A 88 1.25 1.41 -29.56
N ILE A 89 1.08 2.20 -28.50
CA ILE A 89 -0.22 2.81 -28.18
C ILE A 89 -0.46 4.00 -29.08
N ASN A 90 -1.59 4.01 -29.79
CA ASN A 90 -2.04 5.18 -30.51
C ASN A 90 -2.72 6.17 -29.54
N PHE A 91 -1.99 7.22 -29.15
CA PHE A 91 -2.48 8.25 -28.23
C PHE A 91 -3.56 9.17 -28.84
N SER A 92 -3.79 9.17 -30.16
CA SER A 92 -4.91 9.93 -30.72
C SER A 92 -6.27 9.28 -30.41
N LYS A 93 -6.29 7.96 -30.26
CA LYS A 93 -7.52 7.19 -29.98
C LYS A 93 -7.61 6.71 -28.53
N ASN A 94 -6.47 6.55 -27.87
CA ASN A 94 -6.39 5.98 -26.53
C ASN A 94 -5.64 6.90 -25.57
N MET A 95 -5.89 6.73 -24.28
CA MET A 95 -5.07 7.30 -23.23
C MET A 95 -4.65 6.22 -22.23
N LEU A 96 -3.64 6.54 -21.44
CA LEU A 96 -3.15 5.69 -20.37
C LEU A 96 -3.59 6.28 -19.03
N VAL A 97 -4.10 5.43 -18.15
CA VAL A 97 -4.32 5.77 -16.75
C VAL A 97 -3.39 4.91 -15.92
N GLY A 98 -2.44 5.57 -15.26
CA GLY A 98 -1.48 4.92 -14.38
C GLY A 98 -1.87 5.05 -12.93
N VAL A 99 -1.83 3.95 -12.21
CA VAL A 99 -1.93 3.88 -10.75
C VAL A 99 -0.59 3.45 -10.21
N PHE A 100 -0.08 4.20 -9.25
CA PHE A 100 1.25 3.99 -8.71
C PHE A 100 1.19 3.95 -7.19
N SER A 101 1.87 2.96 -6.61
CA SER A 101 2.08 2.92 -5.18
C SER A 101 3.17 3.91 -4.77
N GLN A 102 3.21 4.19 -3.47
CA GLN A 102 4.40 4.78 -2.88
C GLN A 102 5.50 3.70 -2.72
N PRO A 103 6.78 4.09 -2.55
CA PRO A 103 7.88 3.15 -2.30
C PRO A 103 7.65 2.25 -1.07
N MET A 104 7.22 1.00 -1.26
CA MET A 104 6.90 0.06 -0.16
C MET A 104 7.53 -1.32 -0.31
N ASP A 105 7.58 -2.08 0.78
CA ASP A 105 8.21 -3.42 0.85
C ASP A 105 7.39 -4.49 0.12
N ASN A 106 6.07 -4.43 0.21
CA ASN A 106 5.17 -5.35 -0.47
C ASN A 106 3.78 -4.72 -0.59
N TYR A 107 3.52 -4.20 -1.77
CA TYR A 107 2.25 -3.59 -2.13
C TYR A 107 1.58 -4.45 -3.21
N LYS A 108 0.33 -4.82 -3.00
CA LYS A 108 -0.49 -5.43 -4.03
C LYS A 108 -1.56 -4.45 -4.44
N MET A 109 -1.79 -4.34 -5.74
CA MET A 109 -2.76 -3.43 -6.30
C MET A 109 -3.47 -4.13 -7.44
N LYS A 110 -4.77 -3.88 -7.55
CA LYS A 110 -5.61 -4.37 -8.63
C LYS A 110 -6.60 -3.28 -9.01
N ILE A 111 -6.63 -2.91 -10.29
CA ILE A 111 -7.72 -2.14 -10.88
C ILE A 111 -8.89 -3.11 -11.01
N GLU A 112 -9.95 -2.88 -10.23
CA GLU A 112 -11.16 -3.70 -10.30
C GLU A 112 -12.03 -3.27 -11.47
N LYS A 113 -12.28 -1.96 -11.59
CA LYS A 113 -13.17 -1.38 -12.59
C LYS A 113 -12.69 0.00 -13.02
N VAL A 114 -12.98 0.35 -14.26
CA VAL A 114 -12.93 1.72 -14.76
C VAL A 114 -14.35 2.03 -15.21
N VAL A 115 -14.95 3.07 -14.64
CA VAL A 115 -16.34 3.43 -14.89
C VAL A 115 -16.47 4.92 -15.13
N ASN A 116 -17.50 5.33 -15.85
CA ASN A 116 -17.95 6.70 -15.78
C ASN A 116 -18.64 6.90 -14.44
N ASP A 117 -18.41 8.04 -13.81
CA ASP A 117 -19.21 8.52 -12.67
C ASP A 117 -20.69 8.50 -13.07
N THR A 118 -21.57 8.27 -12.09
CA THR A 118 -23.02 8.52 -12.15
C THR A 118 -23.44 9.78 -12.91
N ALA A 119 -22.69 10.87 -12.83
CA ALA A 119 -22.98 12.11 -13.55
C ALA A 119 -22.40 12.16 -15.00
N GLY A 120 -21.62 11.16 -15.42
CA GLY A 120 -20.96 11.10 -16.73
C GLY A 120 -19.78 12.07 -16.92
N ASN A 121 -19.42 12.82 -15.86
CA ASN A 121 -18.47 13.93 -15.95
C ASN A 121 -17.04 13.57 -15.53
N ALA A 122 -16.83 12.37 -15.01
CA ALA A 122 -15.54 11.89 -14.56
C ALA A 122 -15.39 10.39 -14.87
N ILE A 123 -14.15 9.94 -15.01
CA ILE A 123 -13.81 8.53 -15.08
C ILE A 123 -13.33 8.10 -13.69
N GLU A 124 -14.09 7.23 -13.04
CA GLU A 124 -13.70 6.64 -11.76
C GLU A 124 -12.88 5.37 -11.98
N LEU A 125 -11.74 5.32 -11.30
CA LEU A 125 -10.86 4.16 -11.28
C LEU A 125 -10.95 3.49 -9.93
N LEU A 126 -11.66 2.36 -9.86
CA LEU A 126 -11.82 1.58 -8.64
C LEU A 126 -10.61 0.67 -8.47
N VAL A 127 -9.84 0.93 -7.41
CA VAL A 127 -8.59 0.22 -7.13
C VAL A 127 -8.65 -0.41 -5.76
N ASN A 128 -8.51 -1.72 -5.72
CA ASN A 128 -8.24 -2.43 -4.48
C ASN A 128 -6.73 -2.52 -4.27
N TYR A 129 -6.26 -2.15 -3.07
CA TYR A 129 -4.86 -2.29 -2.72
C TYR A 129 -4.68 -2.97 -1.37
N GLN A 130 -3.58 -3.69 -1.21
CA GLN A 130 -3.20 -4.33 0.04
C GLN A 130 -1.73 -4.03 0.32
N HIS A 131 -1.49 -3.43 1.48
CA HIS A 131 -0.14 -3.30 2.00
C HIS A 131 0.19 -4.47 2.93
N GLN A 132 1.31 -5.15 2.68
CA GLN A 132 1.81 -6.21 3.55
C GLN A 132 3.17 -5.83 4.11
N ILE A 133 3.21 -5.38 5.35
CA ILE A 133 4.50 -5.05 5.96
C ILE A 133 5.21 -6.34 6.34
N LYS A 134 6.41 -6.55 5.79
CA LYS A 134 7.27 -7.67 6.16
C LYS A 134 8.25 -7.20 7.23
N SER A 135 8.24 -7.87 8.38
CA SER A 135 9.13 -7.62 9.52
C SER A 135 10.59 -8.10 9.32
N ASN A 136 11.00 -8.38 8.08
CA ASN A 136 12.31 -8.96 7.81
C ASN A 136 13.37 -7.87 7.62
N ARG A 137 14.61 -8.18 8.00
CA ARG A 137 15.82 -7.34 7.84
C ARG A 137 16.26 -7.30 6.36
N ILE A 138 15.36 -6.89 5.47
CA ILE A 138 15.67 -6.69 4.05
C ILE A 138 16.38 -5.34 3.95
N PRO A 139 17.49 -5.19 3.19
CA PRO A 139 18.07 -3.88 2.90
C PRO A 139 17.00 -2.93 2.34
N PRO A 140 17.13 -1.60 2.46
CA PRO A 140 16.04 -0.63 2.23
C PRO A 140 15.78 -0.41 0.73
N LYS A 141 15.64 -1.50 -0.04
CA LYS A 141 15.21 -1.47 -1.43
C LYS A 141 13.72 -1.70 -1.44
N LYS A 142 12.98 -0.59 -1.52
CA LYS A 142 11.53 -0.60 -1.65
C LYS A 142 11.15 -0.71 -3.12
N SER A 143 9.86 -0.80 -3.37
CA SER A 143 9.38 -0.81 -4.75
C SER A 143 8.16 0.07 -4.94
N ILE A 144 8.10 0.70 -6.11
CA ILE A 144 6.92 1.39 -6.61
C ILE A 144 6.20 0.39 -7.49
N HIS A 145 5.04 -0.08 -7.05
CA HIS A 145 4.16 -0.92 -7.85
C HIS A 145 3.34 -0.04 -8.77
N TYR A 146 3.14 -0.49 -10.00
CA TYR A 146 2.35 0.23 -10.98
C TYR A 146 1.32 -0.67 -11.63
N MET A 147 0.21 -0.07 -12.01
CA MET A 147 -0.75 -0.61 -12.96
C MET A 147 -1.08 0.47 -13.99
N LEU A 148 -0.97 0.16 -15.27
CA LEU A 148 -1.35 1.04 -16.35
C LEU A 148 -2.52 0.41 -17.11
N ALA A 149 -3.63 1.12 -17.21
CA ALA A 149 -4.77 0.74 -18.04
C ALA A 149 -4.79 1.62 -19.30
N VAL A 150 -4.86 0.97 -20.47
CA VAL A 150 -5.15 1.62 -21.75
C VAL A 150 -6.67 1.68 -21.88
N ILE A 151 -7.20 2.89 -22.02
CA ILE A 151 -8.63 3.15 -22.21
C ILE A 151 -8.84 4.04 -23.45
N PRO A 152 -10.06 4.07 -24.03
CA PRO A 152 -10.42 5.09 -25.01
C PRO A 152 -10.08 6.49 -24.53
N ARG A 153 -9.60 7.33 -25.44
CA ARG A 153 -9.23 8.72 -25.12
C ARG A 153 -10.47 9.47 -24.62
N SER A 154 -10.30 10.18 -23.51
CA SER A 154 -11.33 11.03 -22.92
C SER A 154 -10.69 12.26 -22.28
N ASP A 155 -11.41 13.37 -22.36
CA ASP A 155 -11.02 14.63 -21.73
C ASP A 155 -11.53 14.76 -20.29
N TYR A 156 -12.41 13.85 -19.86
CA TYR A 156 -12.92 13.83 -18.49
C TYR A 156 -11.79 13.66 -17.47
N PRO A 157 -11.91 14.31 -16.29
CA PRO A 157 -11.02 14.07 -15.17
C PRO A 157 -11.09 12.60 -14.77
N VAL A 158 -9.94 12.03 -14.39
CA VAL A 158 -9.85 10.66 -13.89
C VAL A 158 -9.66 10.73 -12.38
N VAL A 159 -10.59 10.11 -11.65
CA VAL A 159 -10.62 10.12 -10.19
C VAL A 159 -10.30 8.73 -9.66
N LEU A 160 -9.45 8.66 -8.65
CA LEU A 160 -9.06 7.40 -8.03
C LEU A 160 -9.98 7.09 -6.85
N MET A 161 -10.67 5.96 -6.93
CA MET A 161 -11.46 5.38 -5.84
C MET A 161 -10.68 4.18 -5.27
N ALA A 162 -9.82 4.44 -4.28
CA ALA A 162 -8.93 3.44 -3.71
C ALA A 162 -9.48 2.83 -2.41
N THR A 163 -9.61 1.51 -2.37
CA THR A 163 -10.04 0.77 -1.18
C THR A 163 -8.91 -0.09 -0.65
N GLU A 164 -8.57 0.09 0.63
CA GLU A 164 -7.58 -0.76 1.30
C GLU A 164 -8.21 -2.11 1.70
N MET A 165 -7.71 -3.18 1.10
CA MET A 165 -7.98 -4.55 1.50
C MET A 165 -7.16 -4.92 2.73
N VAL A 166 -7.78 -4.80 3.89
CA VAL A 166 -7.24 -5.32 5.14
C VAL A 166 -7.38 -6.86 5.13
N PRO A 167 -6.28 -7.65 5.09
CA PRO A 167 -6.40 -9.10 5.05
C PRO A 167 -7.20 -9.61 6.25
N ALA A 168 -8.10 -10.58 6.04
CA ALA A 168 -8.99 -11.12 7.09
C ALA A 168 -8.24 -11.54 8.37
N LYS A 169 -6.99 -12.02 8.25
CA LYS A 169 -6.10 -12.36 9.39
C LYS A 169 -5.69 -11.16 10.27
N SER A 170 -5.90 -9.93 9.81
CA SER A 170 -5.66 -8.70 10.58
C SER A 170 -6.92 -8.13 11.23
N LYS A 171 -8.11 -8.33 10.62
CA LYS A 171 -9.40 -8.08 11.29
C LYS A 171 -9.67 -9.05 12.45
N GLN A 172 -9.07 -10.24 12.41
CA GLN A 172 -9.14 -11.27 13.47
C GLN A 172 -7.95 -11.29 14.43
N LYS A 173 -7.12 -10.24 14.51
CA LYS A 173 -6.32 -10.06 15.73
C LYS A 173 -7.22 -9.49 16.83
N LYS A 174 -8.12 -10.34 17.35
CA LYS A 174 -8.51 -10.24 18.76
C LYS A 174 -7.22 -10.04 19.55
N ALA A 175 -7.19 -9.06 20.46
CA ALA A 175 -6.06 -8.73 21.32
C ALA A 175 -5.30 -10.02 21.66
N LYS A 176 -4.18 -10.25 20.98
CA LYS A 176 -3.45 -11.51 21.10
C LYS A 176 -2.95 -11.49 22.53
N LEU A 177 -3.36 -12.47 23.35
CA LEU A 177 -2.99 -12.58 24.77
C LEU A 177 -1.54 -12.12 24.95
N ALA A 178 -1.33 -11.15 25.84
CA ALA A 178 -0.05 -10.48 26.03
C ALA A 178 1.04 -11.55 26.25
N LYS A 179 1.84 -11.80 25.22
CA LYS A 179 2.80 -12.91 25.25
C LYS A 179 3.96 -12.49 26.14
N LEU A 180 4.22 -13.25 27.19
CA LEU A 180 5.44 -13.11 27.97
C LEU A 180 6.63 -13.49 27.10
N ILE A 181 7.57 -12.57 26.94
CA ILE A 181 8.81 -12.77 26.19
C ILE A 181 10.02 -12.33 27.00
N THR A 182 11.18 -12.82 26.61
CA THR A 182 12.48 -12.38 27.14
C THR A 182 13.28 -11.80 25.98
N VAL A 183 13.70 -10.55 26.10
CA VAL A 183 14.41 -9.80 25.04
C VAL A 183 15.72 -9.28 25.59
N THR A 184 16.81 -9.51 24.85
CA THR A 184 18.12 -8.91 25.13
C THR A 184 18.38 -7.77 24.17
N GLY A 185 18.69 -6.59 24.69
CA GLY A 185 18.92 -5.39 23.89
C GLY A 185 19.75 -4.34 24.61
N ARG A 186 20.23 -3.36 23.84
CA ARG A 186 20.87 -2.18 24.35
C ARG A 186 19.78 -1.22 24.79
N LEU A 187 19.85 -0.81 26.04
CA LEU A 187 18.91 0.15 26.59
C LEU A 187 19.34 1.55 26.17
N MET A 188 18.41 2.30 25.58
CA MET A 188 18.64 3.65 25.08
C MET A 188 17.55 4.58 25.61
N ALA A 189 17.92 5.85 25.84
CA ALA A 189 16.94 6.88 26.10
C ALA A 189 16.22 7.25 24.79
N LEU A 190 14.91 7.41 24.87
CA LEU A 190 14.07 8.07 23.88
C LEU A 190 13.73 9.48 24.41
N ARG A 191 13.13 10.35 23.59
CA ARG A 191 12.78 11.72 23.99
C ARG A 191 12.02 11.76 25.33
N GLY A 192 12.46 12.60 26.26
CA GLY A 192 11.87 12.68 27.61
C GLY A 192 12.36 11.57 28.53
N ASN A 193 11.47 11.00 29.35
CA ASN A 193 11.76 9.90 30.29
C ASN A 193 11.48 8.51 29.68
N ASP A 194 11.24 8.44 28.38
CA ASP A 194 10.91 7.20 27.70
C ASP A 194 12.17 6.38 27.42
N LEU A 195 12.09 5.06 27.60
CA LEU A 195 13.20 4.14 27.32
C LEU A 195 12.88 3.25 26.11
N GLN A 196 13.92 2.97 25.32
CA GLN A 196 13.86 2.06 24.18
C GLN A 196 14.90 0.95 24.34
N LEU A 197 14.46 -0.30 24.24
CA LEU A 197 15.33 -1.47 24.17
C LEU A 197 15.55 -1.86 22.70
N VAL A 198 16.78 -1.69 22.22
CA VAL A 198 17.20 -2.04 20.86
C VAL A 198 17.89 -3.40 20.87
N PRO A 199 17.31 -4.47 20.30
CA PRO A 199 17.84 -5.82 20.47
C PRO A 199 19.28 -6.00 19.95
N VAL A 200 20.17 -6.50 20.81
CA VAL A 200 21.55 -6.89 20.46
C VAL A 200 21.51 -8.34 20.03
N VAL A 201 20.94 -8.57 18.84
CA VAL A 201 21.01 -9.81 18.03
C VAL A 201 20.76 -11.14 18.76
N ILE A 202 19.64 -11.81 18.48
CA ILE A 202 19.50 -13.26 18.73
C ILE A 202 18.82 -13.96 17.54
N LYS A 203 19.61 -14.74 16.79
CA LYS A 203 19.24 -15.69 15.71
C LYS A 203 18.31 -15.17 14.59
N ARG A 204 18.11 -16.00 13.54
CA ARG A 204 17.33 -15.74 12.31
C ARG A 204 15.85 -15.39 12.60
N GLY A 205 15.58 -14.22 13.18
CA GLY A 205 14.26 -13.77 13.60
C GLY A 205 14.02 -12.28 13.36
N LYS A 206 12.75 -11.88 13.46
CA LYS A 206 12.24 -10.53 13.25
C LYS A 206 12.84 -9.56 14.27
N LYS A 207 13.33 -8.40 13.83
CA LYS A 207 13.88 -7.35 14.69
C LYS A 207 12.80 -6.31 14.94
N HIS A 208 12.44 -6.12 16.21
CA HIS A 208 11.55 -5.04 16.65
C HIS A 208 12.29 -4.24 17.72
N SER A 209 12.18 -2.92 17.68
CA SER A 209 12.56 -2.09 18.82
C SER A 209 11.42 -2.14 19.83
N TYR A 210 11.76 -2.24 21.11
CA TYR A 210 10.77 -2.33 22.18
C TYR A 210 10.77 -1.04 22.98
N TYR A 211 9.66 -0.33 23.01
CA TYR A 211 9.45 0.80 23.91
C TYR A 211 9.03 0.28 25.26
N ILE A 212 9.76 0.68 26.29
CA ILE A 212 9.51 0.22 27.64
C ILE A 212 8.36 1.04 28.22
N ARG A 213 7.36 0.35 28.76
CA ARG A 213 6.24 0.96 29.48
C ARG A 213 6.10 0.36 30.89
N GLY A 214 5.56 1.15 31.80
CA GLY A 214 5.21 0.75 33.17
C GLY A 214 6.15 1.26 34.24
N GLU A 215 5.85 0.92 35.49
CA GLU A 215 6.52 1.45 36.69
C GLU A 215 8.03 1.14 36.78
N GLN A 216 8.48 0.10 36.08
CA GLN A 216 9.89 -0.31 36.08
C GLN A 216 10.80 0.60 35.24
N THR A 217 10.24 1.56 34.48
CA THR A 217 11.00 2.45 33.59
C THR A 217 12.05 3.25 34.37
N GLY A 218 11.67 3.87 35.49
CA GLY A 218 12.62 4.63 36.32
C GLY A 218 13.75 3.79 36.92
N LYS A 219 13.49 2.50 37.22
CA LYS A 219 14.52 1.58 37.75
C LYS A 219 15.52 1.12 36.70
N LEU A 220 15.21 1.27 35.42
CA LEU A 220 16.07 0.89 34.31
C LEU A 220 16.99 2.03 33.85
N GLU A 221 16.73 3.28 34.27
CA GLU A 221 17.56 4.45 33.92
C GLU A 221 19.03 4.27 34.30
N GLN A 222 19.32 3.65 35.45
CA GLN A 222 20.68 3.31 35.90
C GLN A 222 21.43 2.32 34.98
N HIS A 223 20.74 1.71 34.02
CA HIS A 223 21.32 0.77 33.04
C HIS A 223 21.32 1.34 31.62
N LEU A 224 21.05 2.63 31.46
CA LEU A 224 21.14 3.32 30.17
C LEU A 224 22.49 3.07 29.49
N GLY A 225 22.45 2.82 28.18
CA GLY A 225 23.63 2.54 27.36
C GLY A 225 24.17 1.12 27.46
N LYS A 226 23.78 0.34 28.49
CA LYS A 226 24.20 -1.06 28.69
C LYS A 226 23.34 -2.03 27.89
N VAL A 227 23.85 -3.26 27.74
CA VAL A 227 23.07 -4.36 27.19
C VAL A 227 22.36 -5.07 28.34
N VAL A 228 21.04 -5.21 28.26
CA VAL A 228 20.20 -5.81 29.30
C VAL A 228 19.27 -6.85 28.70
N THR A 229 18.94 -7.88 29.48
CA THR A 229 17.87 -8.83 29.19
C THR A 229 16.66 -8.50 30.05
N LEU A 230 15.54 -8.18 29.42
CA LEU A 230 14.27 -7.89 30.07
C LEU A 230 13.26 -9.01 29.77
N GLN A 231 12.47 -9.37 30.78
CA GLN A 231 11.31 -10.23 30.62
C GLN A 231 10.05 -9.39 30.82
N GLY A 232 9.08 -9.52 29.93
CA GLY A 232 7.89 -8.68 29.94
C GLY A 232 6.83 -9.13 28.95
N THR A 233 5.70 -8.45 28.96
CA THR A 233 4.59 -8.69 28.04
C THR A 233 4.61 -7.69 26.90
N VAL A 234 4.34 -8.17 25.67
CA VAL A 234 4.29 -7.30 24.49
C VAL A 234 2.87 -6.93 24.13
N SER A 235 2.62 -5.63 23.96
CA SER A 235 1.43 -5.12 23.28
C SER A 235 1.79 -4.55 21.91
N HIS A 236 0.82 -4.63 20.99
CA HIS A 236 0.95 -4.16 19.61
C HIS A 236 0.03 -2.94 19.39
N GLU A 237 -0.04 -2.05 20.38
CA GLU A 237 -0.93 -0.88 20.34
C GLU A 237 -0.51 0.16 19.30
N ARG A 238 0.78 0.20 18.94
CA ARG A 238 1.28 1.11 17.90
C ARG A 238 0.98 0.59 16.51
N ASN A 239 0.63 1.52 15.62
CA ASN A 239 0.50 1.29 14.17
C ASN A 239 1.85 1.07 13.45
N SER A 240 2.95 0.91 14.19
CA SER A 240 4.28 0.65 13.64
C SER A 240 4.59 -0.84 13.64
N PRO A 241 4.96 -1.43 12.50
CA PRO A 241 5.33 -2.85 12.42
C PRO A 241 6.74 -3.13 12.96
N TYR A 242 7.54 -2.09 13.22
CA TYR A 242 8.94 -2.19 13.66
C TYR A 242 9.11 -1.91 15.14
N GLU A 243 8.06 -1.40 15.80
CA GLU A 243 8.09 -0.93 17.17
C GLU A 243 6.96 -1.55 17.97
N TRP A 244 7.30 -2.19 19.08
CA TRP A 244 6.34 -2.78 20.00
C TRP A 244 6.46 -2.14 21.37
N ASP A 245 5.39 -2.13 22.15
CA ASP A 245 5.46 -1.74 23.54
C ASP A 245 5.72 -3.00 24.39
N LEU A 246 6.71 -2.89 25.29
CA LEU A 246 7.11 -3.93 26.23
C LEU A 246 6.83 -3.44 27.65
N THR A 247 5.84 -4.04 28.30
CA THR A 247 5.63 -3.87 29.73
C THR A 247 6.59 -4.79 30.46
N VAL A 248 7.58 -4.21 31.15
CA VAL A 248 8.65 -4.98 31.77
C VAL A 248 8.16 -5.55 33.11
N ASN A 249 8.23 -6.87 33.24
CA ASN A 249 7.93 -7.57 34.48
C ASN A 249 9.19 -7.74 35.33
N LYS A 250 10.33 -8.02 34.70
CA LYS A 250 11.59 -8.34 35.39
C LYS A 250 12.83 -8.00 34.55
N LEU A 251 13.84 -7.41 35.20
CA LEU A 251 15.22 -7.37 34.69
C LEU A 251 15.89 -8.74 34.96
N VAL A 252 16.25 -9.46 33.91
CA VAL A 252 16.82 -10.82 34.01
C VAL A 252 18.33 -10.77 34.15
N LYS A 253 19.00 -9.93 33.36
CA LYS A 253 20.46 -9.84 33.33
C LYS A 253 20.92 -8.47 32.84
N VAL A 254 22.00 -7.96 33.40
CA VAL A 254 22.76 -6.82 32.89
C VAL A 254 24.10 -7.35 32.39
N PHE A 255 24.48 -6.97 31.19
CA PHE A 255 25.79 -7.24 30.63
C PHE A 255 26.61 -5.95 30.72
N ASN A 256 27.77 -6.03 31.35
CA ASN A 256 28.75 -4.96 31.44
C ASN A 256 29.61 -4.93 30.18
#